data_AF-A0A8J4PY01-F1
#
_entry.id   AF-A0A8J4PY01-F1
#
_cell.length_a   1.000
_cell.length_b   1.000
_cell.length_c   1.000
_cell.angle_alpha   90.00
_cell.angle_beta   90.00
_cell.angle_gamma   90.00
#
_symmetry.space_group_name_H-M   'P 1'
#
loop_
_entity.id
_entity.type
_entity.pdbx_description
1 polymer ?
#
loop_
_entity_poly.entity_id
_entity_poly.type
_entity_poly.pdbx_seq_one_letter_code
_entity_poly.pdbx_strand_id
1 'polypeptide(L)'
;MDLLELPFHFIRVPKMRLQLPQFNYPSPMLVFSFVFFTYFLVSSGIIYDLIVEPPSIGYQPDERGNSRPMVFQMYRINAQFIIEGLSAGFIFMLGALGFIILDFNSKKNNSYLFAIGLSLIVATYNIAIVFLRMKIPGYGSF
;
A
#
# COMPACT_ATOMS: atom_id res chain seq x y z
N MET A 1 -6.73 29.62 -60.83
CA MET A 1 -7.56 28.48 -60.42
C MET A 1 -6.80 27.25 -60.86
N ASP A 2 -5.93 26.76 -59.99
CA ASP A 2 -4.96 25.73 -60.33
C ASP A 2 -5.69 24.41 -60.62
N LEU A 3 -5.29 23.70 -61.67
CA LEU A 3 -5.91 22.44 -62.12
C LEU A 3 -6.04 21.39 -61.00
N LEU A 4 -5.21 21.53 -59.97
CA LEU A 4 -5.14 20.70 -58.77
C LEU A 4 -6.32 20.91 -57.81
N GLU A 5 -7.04 22.04 -57.86
CA GLU A 5 -8.14 22.35 -56.93
C GLU A 5 -9.51 21.86 -57.42
N LEU A 6 -9.64 21.57 -58.73
CA LEU A 6 -10.85 21.01 -59.35
C LEU A 6 -11.41 19.75 -58.66
N PRO A 7 -10.61 18.71 -58.32
CA PRO A 7 -11.14 17.51 -57.68
C PRO A 7 -11.65 17.76 -56.25
N PHE A 8 -11.11 18.76 -55.54
CA PHE A 8 -11.53 19.09 -54.16
C PHE A 8 -12.85 19.86 -54.11
N HIS A 9 -13.29 20.46 -55.21
CA HIS A 9 -14.60 21.10 -55.31
C HIS A 9 -15.74 20.07 -55.51
N PHE A 10 -15.46 18.99 -56.23
CA PHE A 10 -16.43 17.90 -56.45
C PHE A 10 -16.50 16.94 -55.26
N ILE A 11 -15.38 16.71 -54.56
CA ILE A 11 -15.34 15.82 -53.40
C ILE A 11 -15.69 16.63 -52.14
N ARG A 12 -16.98 16.71 -51.85
CA ARG A 12 -17.44 17.22 -50.55
C ARG A 12 -16.93 16.27 -49.46
N VAL A 13 -16.06 16.76 -48.58
CA VAL A 13 -15.54 15.96 -47.46
C VAL A 13 -16.73 15.33 -46.71
N PRO A 14 -16.85 14.00 -46.68
CA PRO A 14 -17.95 13.35 -46.01
C PRO A 14 -17.90 13.73 -44.53
N LYS A 15 -19.05 14.08 -43.93
CA LYS A 15 -19.14 14.30 -42.49
C LYS A 15 -18.93 12.97 -41.79
N MET A 16 -17.66 12.58 -41.62
CA MET A 16 -17.29 11.37 -40.89
C MET A 16 -17.61 11.63 -39.41
N ARG A 17 -18.73 11.09 -38.93
CA ARG A 17 -18.99 10.93 -37.49
C ARG A 17 -18.08 9.82 -36.98
N LEU A 18 -16.78 10.11 -36.88
CA LEU A 18 -15.80 9.20 -36.27
C LEU A 18 -16.25 8.96 -34.82
N GLN A 19 -16.82 7.80 -34.57
CA GLN A 19 -17.03 7.31 -33.21
C GLN A 19 -15.64 6.92 -32.69
N LEU A 20 -15.02 7.82 -31.91
CA LEU A 20 -13.82 7.47 -31.16
C LEU A 20 -14.18 6.30 -30.23
N PRO A 21 -13.32 5.27 -30.10
CA PRO A 21 -13.55 4.22 -29.13
C PRO A 21 -13.67 4.85 -27.75
N GLN A 22 -14.88 4.83 -27.19
CA GLN A 22 -15.12 5.30 -25.83
C GLN A 22 -14.58 4.23 -24.88
N PHE A 23 -13.36 4.41 -24.41
CA PHE A 23 -12.79 3.58 -23.36
C PHE A 23 -13.52 3.91 -22.07
N ASN A 24 -14.31 2.98 -21.54
CA ASN A 24 -14.95 3.16 -20.24
C ASN A 24 -13.86 3.25 -19.17
N TYR A 25 -13.75 4.39 -18.51
CA TYR A 25 -12.81 4.55 -17.40
C TYR A 25 -13.22 3.66 -16.24
N PRO A 26 -12.26 3.03 -15.55
CA PRO A 26 -12.57 2.26 -14.35
C PRO A 26 -13.15 3.15 -13.26
N SER A 27 -13.97 2.56 -12.39
CA SER A 27 -14.54 3.27 -11.24
C SER A 27 -13.44 3.87 -10.35
N PRO A 28 -13.56 5.14 -9.90
CA PRO A 28 -12.58 5.77 -9.02
C PRO A 28 -12.26 4.95 -7.77
N MET A 29 -13.25 4.25 -7.21
CA MET A 29 -13.07 3.41 -6.02
C MET A 29 -12.22 2.16 -6.33
N LEU A 30 -12.32 1.62 -7.54
CA LEU A 30 -11.51 0.48 -7.97
C LEU A 30 -10.04 0.92 -8.10
N VAL A 31 -9.80 2.07 -8.72
CA VAL A 31 -8.46 2.64 -8.83
C VAL A 31 -7.86 2.91 -7.44
N PHE A 32 -8.66 3.48 -6.53
CA PHE A 32 -8.25 3.70 -5.14
C PHE A 32 -7.88 2.39 -4.45
N SER A 33 -8.74 1.38 -4.48
CA SER A 33 -8.46 0.08 -3.86
C SER A 33 -7.21 -0.59 -4.45
N PHE A 34 -7.00 -0.46 -5.75
CA PHE A 34 -5.81 -1.01 -6.41
C PHE A 34 -4.54 -0.29 -5.95
N VAL A 35 -4.54 1.05 -5.93
CA VAL A 35 -3.40 1.85 -5.43
C VAL A 35 -3.13 1.60 -3.95
N PHE A 36 -4.19 1.46 -3.15
CA PHE A 36 -4.06 1.16 -1.73
C PHE A 36 -3.43 -0.22 -1.50
N PHE A 37 -3.85 -1.21 -2.28
CA PHE A 37 -3.29 -2.56 -2.22
C PHE A 37 -1.83 -2.60 -2.69
N THR A 38 -1.48 -1.90 -3.78
CA THR A 38 -0.08 -1.85 -4.23
C THR A 38 0.81 -1.12 -3.23
N TYR A 39 0.31 -0.08 -2.56
CA TYR A 39 1.02 0.57 -1.46
C TYR A 39 1.30 -0.39 -0.30
N PHE A 40 0.32 -1.22 0.08
CA PHE A 40 0.52 -2.29 1.07
C PHE A 40 1.64 -3.25 0.64
N LEU A 41 1.62 -3.76 -0.61
CA LEU A 41 2.63 -4.71 -1.11
C LEU A 41 4.05 -4.12 -1.12
N VAL A 42 4.18 -2.85 -1.52
CA VAL A 42 5.48 -2.17 -1.56
C VAL A 42 5.98 -1.89 -0.14
N SER A 43 5.11 -1.38 0.74
CA SER A 43 5.48 -1.07 2.13
C SER A 43 5.77 -2.32 2.96
N SER A 44 5.16 -3.46 2.65
CA SER A 44 5.50 -4.74 3.29
C SER A 44 6.85 -5.30 2.88
N GLY A 45 7.53 -4.69 1.91
CA GLY A 45 8.87 -5.11 1.49
C GLY A 45 8.89 -6.27 0.49
N ILE A 46 7.81 -6.51 -0.26
CA ILE A 46 7.77 -7.61 -1.24
C ILE A 46 8.88 -7.48 -2.31
N ILE A 47 9.26 -6.25 -2.66
CA ILE A 47 10.39 -6.02 -3.58
C ILE A 47 11.69 -6.54 -2.97
N TYR A 48 11.91 -6.33 -1.67
CA TYR A 48 13.07 -6.86 -0.96
C TYR A 48 13.01 -8.39 -0.90
N ASP A 49 11.83 -8.94 -0.59
CA ASP A 49 11.64 -10.39 -0.51
C ASP A 49 11.91 -11.09 -1.85
N LEU A 50 11.53 -10.46 -2.97
CA LEU A 50 11.77 -10.98 -4.32
C LEU A 50 13.25 -10.93 -4.75
N ILE A 51 14.01 -9.93 -4.28
CA ILE A 51 15.42 -9.75 -4.68
C ILE A 51 16.35 -10.58 -3.79
N VAL A 52 16.08 -10.59 -2.48
CA VAL A 52 16.98 -11.16 -1.48
C VAL A 52 16.58 -12.57 -1.07
N GLU A 53 15.34 -12.97 -1.31
CA GLU A 53 14.78 -14.27 -0.93
C GLU A 53 15.12 -14.65 0.53
N PRO A 54 14.83 -13.76 1.52
CA PRO A 54 15.12 -14.05 2.92
C PRO A 54 14.23 -15.19 3.44
N PRO A 55 14.65 -15.92 4.49
CA PRO A 55 13.79 -16.92 5.10
C PRO A 55 12.54 -16.27 5.71
N SER A 56 11.44 -17.02 5.77
CA SER A 56 10.17 -16.49 6.27
C SER A 56 10.20 -16.13 7.76
N ILE A 57 10.90 -16.94 8.56
CA ILE A 57 11.07 -16.82 10.02
C ILE A 57 12.49 -17.31 10.37
N GLY A 58 13.17 -16.64 11.30
CA GLY A 58 14.46 -17.09 11.83
C GLY A 58 14.32 -18.08 12.98
N TYR A 59 15.40 -18.78 13.33
CA TYR A 59 15.47 -19.60 14.54
C TYR A 59 16.73 -19.25 15.31
N GLN A 60 16.60 -19.07 16.63
CA GLN A 60 17.75 -18.89 17.50
C GLN A 60 17.81 -20.09 18.46
N PRO A 61 18.99 -20.72 18.64
CA PRO A 61 19.14 -21.74 19.66
C PRO A 61 19.01 -21.11 21.04
N ASP A 62 18.16 -21.71 21.87
CA ASP A 62 18.02 -21.37 23.28
C ASP A 62 19.13 -22.07 24.09
N GLU A 63 19.37 -21.63 25.33
CA GLU A 63 20.43 -22.18 26.20
C GLU A 63 20.27 -23.69 26.47
N ARG A 64 19.06 -24.21 26.27
CA ARG A 64 18.69 -25.63 26.40
C ARG A 64 18.80 -26.43 25.10
N GLY A 65 19.30 -25.83 24.01
CA GLY A 65 19.43 -26.47 22.70
C GLY A 65 18.15 -26.53 21.87
N ASN A 66 17.05 -25.93 22.35
CA ASN A 66 15.80 -25.84 21.60
C ASN A 66 15.82 -24.66 20.64
N SER A 67 15.32 -24.84 19.42
CA SER A 67 15.18 -23.75 18.44
C SER A 67 13.93 -22.93 18.73
N ARG A 68 14.08 -21.68 19.19
CA ARG A 68 12.96 -20.74 19.34
C ARG A 68 12.76 -19.93 18.05
N PRO A 69 11.52 -19.77 17.57
CA PRO A 69 11.25 -18.95 16.39
C PRO A 69 11.54 -17.48 16.71
N MET A 70 12.27 -16.82 15.82
CA MET A 70 12.62 -15.41 15.88
C MET A 70 11.94 -14.70 14.72
N VAL A 71 10.98 -13.83 15.04
CA VAL A 71 10.13 -13.13 14.07
C VAL A 71 10.78 -11.85 13.55
N PHE A 72 11.71 -11.26 14.31
CA PHE A 72 12.40 -10.01 13.96
C PHE A 72 13.90 -10.24 13.86
N GLN A 73 14.53 -9.71 12.82
CA GLN A 73 15.99 -9.75 12.70
C GLN A 73 16.63 -8.60 13.50
N MET A 74 16.89 -8.85 14.78
CA MET A 74 17.49 -7.86 15.69
C MET A 74 18.87 -7.40 15.21
N TYR A 75 19.21 -6.13 15.47
CA TYR A 75 20.50 -5.48 15.17
C TYR A 75 20.85 -5.31 13.67
N ARG A 76 20.07 -5.87 12.73
CA ARG A 76 20.28 -5.73 11.28
C ARG A 76 19.14 -4.94 10.66
N ILE A 77 19.31 -3.62 10.59
CA ILE A 77 18.27 -2.68 10.12
C ILE A 77 17.91 -2.89 8.63
N ASN A 78 18.92 -3.20 7.80
CA ASN A 78 18.78 -3.32 6.34
C ASN A 78 18.28 -4.70 5.86
N ALA A 79 17.97 -5.60 6.80
CA ALA A 79 17.48 -6.90 6.46
C ALA A 79 16.24 -7.25 7.28
N GLN A 80 15.42 -8.11 6.71
CA GLN A 80 14.05 -8.31 7.15
C GLN A 80 13.61 -9.72 6.79
N PHE A 81 12.82 -10.34 7.66
CA PHE A 81 12.11 -11.58 7.33
C PHE A 81 10.79 -11.29 6.62
N ILE A 82 10.30 -12.21 5.79
CA ILE A 82 9.04 -12.03 5.04
C ILE A 82 7.89 -11.69 6.00
N ILE A 83 7.79 -12.39 7.14
CA ILE A 83 6.70 -12.15 8.10
C ILE A 83 6.84 -10.80 8.81
N GLU A 84 8.07 -10.33 9.03
CA GLU A 84 8.35 -9.03 9.64
C GLU A 84 7.81 -7.90 8.75
N GLY A 85 8.13 -8.00 7.45
CA GLY A 85 7.66 -7.07 6.43
C GLY A 85 6.16 -7.05 6.26
N LEU A 86 5.57 -8.23 6.06
CA LEU A 86 4.13 -8.39 5.89
C LEU A 86 3.36 -7.85 7.10
N SER A 87 3.84 -8.13 8.32
CA SER A 87 3.23 -7.63 9.55
C SER A 87 3.31 -6.10 9.64
N ALA A 88 4.47 -5.51 9.34
CA ALA A 88 4.63 -4.06 9.33
C ALA A 88 3.73 -3.37 8.28
N GLY A 89 3.67 -3.91 7.06
CA GLY A 89 2.77 -3.42 6.02
C GLY A 89 1.30 -3.47 6.45
N PHE A 90 0.87 -4.53 7.15
CA PHE A 90 -0.50 -4.65 7.62
C PHE A 90 -0.86 -3.60 8.68
N ILE A 91 0.07 -3.29 9.59
CA ILE A 91 -0.10 -2.23 10.60
C ILE A 91 -0.26 -0.87 9.92
N PHE A 92 0.54 -0.56 8.90
CA PHE A 92 0.41 0.68 8.13
C PHE A 92 -0.91 0.76 7.38
N MET A 93 -1.35 -0.35 6.77
CA MET A 93 -2.64 -0.45 6.11
C MET A 93 -3.80 -0.18 7.08
N LEU A 94 -3.77 -0.80 8.27
CA LEU A 94 -4.78 -0.56 9.31
C LEU A 94 -4.79 0.90 9.80
N GLY A 95 -3.61 1.50 9.96
CA GLY A 95 -3.47 2.91 10.34
C GLY A 95 -4.12 3.83 9.30
N ALA A 96 -3.85 3.60 8.01
CA ALA A 96 -4.46 4.33 6.91
C ALA A 96 -5.98 4.12 6.83
N LEU A 97 -6.46 2.89 7.04
CA LEU A 97 -7.90 2.61 7.15
C LEU A 97 -8.56 3.38 8.29
N GLY A 98 -7.86 3.57 9.42
CA GLY A 98 -8.34 4.42 10.52
C GLY A 98 -8.63 5.85 10.09
N PHE A 99 -7.73 6.47 9.31
CA PHE A 99 -7.95 7.80 8.75
C PHE A 99 -9.11 7.84 7.74
N ILE A 100 -9.21 6.83 6.87
CA ILE A 100 -10.32 6.73 5.90
C ILE A 100 -11.66 6.62 6.63
N ILE A 101 -11.75 5.83 7.71
CA ILE A 101 -12.96 5.72 8.53
C ILE A 101 -13.34 7.06 9.15
N LEU A 102 -12.37 7.85 9.63
CA LEU A 102 -12.62 9.18 10.17
C LEU A 102 -13.15 10.15 9.10
N ASP A 103 -12.59 10.11 7.88
CA ASP A 103 -13.08 10.92 6.76
C ASP A 103 -14.53 10.55 6.37
N PHE A 104 -14.83 9.25 6.26
CA PHE A 104 -16.20 8.79 6.04
C PHE A 104 -17.15 9.19 7.17
N ASN A 105 -16.67 9.23 8.41
CA ASN A 105 -17.49 9.61 9.54
C ASN A 105 -17.82 11.11 9.57
N SER A 106 -17.03 11.97 8.93
CA SER A 106 -17.32 13.41 8.80
C SER A 106 -18.72 13.65 8.20
N LYS A 107 -19.17 12.78 7.29
CA LYS A 107 -20.51 12.86 6.67
C LYS A 107 -21.63 12.22 7.50
N LYS A 108 -21.32 11.21 8.31
CA LYS A 108 -22.32 10.45 9.10
C LYS A 108 -22.50 10.99 10.52
N ASN A 109 -21.51 11.71 11.05
CA ASN A 109 -21.47 12.27 12.39
C ASN A 109 -21.77 11.25 13.51
N ASN A 110 -21.28 10.01 13.36
CA ASN A 110 -21.51 8.95 14.34
C ASN A 110 -20.33 8.88 15.33
N SER A 111 -20.62 9.03 16.63
CA SER A 111 -19.61 8.98 17.69
C SER A 111 -18.90 7.64 17.78
N TYR A 112 -19.57 6.52 17.46
CA TYR A 112 -18.96 5.19 17.49
C TYR A 112 -17.90 5.00 16.39
N LEU A 113 -18.19 5.44 15.16
CA LEU A 113 -17.21 5.37 14.07
C LEU A 113 -16.00 6.28 14.34
N PHE A 114 -16.24 7.44 14.94
CA PHE A 114 -15.15 8.31 15.38
C PHE A 114 -14.23 7.61 16.38
N ALA A 115 -14.82 7.02 17.43
CA ALA A 115 -14.06 6.30 18.45
C ALA A 115 -13.27 5.12 17.86
N ILE A 116 -13.88 4.35 16.97
CA ILE A 116 -13.22 3.22 16.30
C ILE A 116 -12.06 3.72 15.44
N GLY A 117 -12.27 4.71 14.58
CA GLY A 117 -11.21 5.25 13.72
C GLY A 117 -10.03 5.81 14.53
N LEU A 118 -10.32 6.56 15.59
CA LEU A 118 -9.29 7.10 16.49
C LEU A 118 -8.55 5.99 17.25
N SER A 119 -9.27 4.99 17.77
CA SER A 119 -8.66 3.84 18.47
C SER A 119 -7.72 3.05 17.55
N LEU A 120 -8.08 2.89 16.28
CA LEU A 120 -7.28 2.17 15.30
C LEU A 120 -5.99 2.92 14.97
N ILE A 121 -6.05 4.24 14.80
CA ILE A 121 -4.85 5.08 14.59
C ILE A 121 -3.93 5.01 15.81
N VAL A 122 -4.47 5.18 17.02
CA VAL A 122 -3.67 5.12 18.25
C VAL A 122 -3.05 3.73 18.45
N ALA A 123 -3.82 2.67 18.24
CA ALA A 123 -3.33 1.30 18.38
C ALA A 123 -2.21 1.01 17.37
N THR A 124 -2.41 1.32 16.09
CA THR A 124 -1.42 1.07 15.04
C THR A 124 -0.14 1.88 15.23
N TYR A 125 -0.24 3.14 15.69
CA TYR A 125 0.91 3.96 16.06
C TYR A 125 1.73 3.33 17.20
N ASN A 126 1.07 2.88 18.28
CA ASN A 126 1.76 2.23 19.40
C ASN A 126 2.42 0.91 18.97
N ILE A 127 1.73 0.09 18.18
CA ILE A 127 2.28 -1.17 17.66
C ILE A 127 3.49 -0.90 16.75
N ALA A 128 3.44 0.14 15.89
CA ALA A 128 4.56 0.51 15.04
C ALA A 128 5.80 0.92 15.86
N ILE A 129 5.63 1.68 16.95
CA ILE A 129 6.73 2.00 17.86
C ILE A 129 7.30 0.75 18.52
N VAL A 130 6.44 -0.18 18.96
CA VAL A 130 6.88 -1.45 19.54
C VAL A 130 7.69 -2.26 18.54
N PHE A 131 7.24 -2.35 17.27
CA PHE A 131 7.98 -3.00 16.19
C PHE A 131 9.37 -2.37 16.00
N LEU A 132 9.45 -1.04 16.02
CA LEU A 132 10.72 -0.33 15.87
C LEU A 132 11.66 -0.59 17.06
N ARG A 133 11.14 -0.64 18.28
CA ARG A 133 11.90 -0.98 19.49
C ARG A 133 12.37 -2.43 19.52
N MET A 134 11.58 -3.36 18.98
CA MET A 134 11.97 -4.77 18.83
C MET A 134 13.12 -4.92 17.81
N LYS A 135 13.07 -4.16 16.71
CA LYS A 135 14.12 -4.19 15.67
C LYS A 135 15.40 -3.48 16.11
N ILE A 136 15.28 -2.33 16.79
CA ILE A 136 16.38 -1.48 17.24
C ILE A 136 16.31 -1.37 18.78
N PRO A 137 16.96 -2.29 19.52
CA PRO A 137 17.05 -2.18 20.97
C PRO A 137 17.81 -0.90 21.35
N GLY A 138 17.24 -0.10 22.27
CA GLY A 138 17.75 1.24 22.62
C GLY A 138 17.11 2.40 21.85
N TYR A 139 16.10 2.12 21.01
CA TYR A 139 15.35 3.19 20.34
C TYR A 139 14.56 4.06 21.35
N GLY A 140 15.02 5.30 21.53
CA GLY A 140 14.40 6.30 22.41
C GLY A 140 15.09 6.52 23.76
N SER A 141 16.22 5.86 24.02
CA SER A 141 17.11 6.21 25.14
C SER A 141 18.17 7.19 24.66
N PHE A 142 17.87 8.49 24.75
CA PHE A 142 18.82 9.61 24.69
C PHE A 142 18.58 10.50 25.90
#